data_AF-A0A1B3Z7Y8-F1
#
_entry.id   AF-A0A1B3Z7Y8-F1
#
_cell.length_a   1.000
_cell.length_b   1.000
_cell.length_c   1.000
_cell.angle_alpha   90.00
_cell.angle_beta   90.00
_cell.angle_gamma   90.00
#
_symmetry.space_group_name_H-M   'P 1'
#
loop_
_entity.id
_entity.type
_entity.pdbx_description
1 polymer ?
#
loop_
_entity_poly.entity_id
_entity_poly.type
_entity_poly.pdbx_seq_one_letter_code
_entity_poly.pdbx_strand_id
1 'polypeptide(L)'
;MFRRLFLDHPASVGESYREHFGVATRFGVTMIAGGIAALIHGVLPCAFKTTGSRTIARLNREIAEKRAATAAATEQVKTVEYVI
;
A
#
# COMPACT_ATOMS: atom_id res chain seq x y z
N MET A 1 -13.02 -21.38 1.85
CA MET A 1 -11.97 -20.60 2.55
C MET A 1 -11.31 -19.56 1.63
N PHE A 2 -10.82 -19.93 0.44
CA PHE A 2 -10.30 -19.00 -0.58
C PHE A 2 -11.26 -17.85 -0.95
N ARG A 3 -12.56 -18.11 -1.06
CA ARG A 3 -13.57 -17.08 -1.36
C ARG A 3 -13.62 -15.96 -0.30
N ARG A 4 -13.47 -16.29 0.98
CA ARG A 4 -13.57 -15.30 2.07
C ARG A 4 -12.34 -14.39 2.19
N LEU A 5 -11.16 -14.94 1.90
CA LEU A 5 -9.89 -14.20 1.96
C LEU A 5 -9.68 -13.29 0.74
N PHE A 6 -10.19 -13.70 -0.43
CA PHE A 6 -9.96 -12.98 -1.69
C PHE A 6 -11.18 -12.24 -2.22
N LEU A 7 -12.42 -12.68 -1.96
CA LEU A 7 -13.63 -12.05 -2.52
C LEU A 7 -14.51 -11.34 -1.50
N ASP A 8 -14.49 -11.74 -0.21
CA ASP A 8 -15.23 -11.01 0.82
C ASP A 8 -14.48 -9.76 1.32
N HIS A 9 -13.15 -9.74 1.27
CA HIS A 9 -12.36 -8.54 1.65
C HIS A 9 -12.59 -7.35 0.69
N PRO A 10 -12.53 -7.49 -0.65
CA PRO A 10 -12.86 -6.40 -1.57
C PRO A 10 -14.32 -5.94 -1.48
N ALA A 11 -15.25 -6.88 -1.28
CA ALA A 11 -16.68 -6.57 -1.11
C ALA A 11 -16.95 -5.74 0.15
N SER A 12 -16.11 -5.85 1.19
CA SER A 12 -16.21 -5.05 2.42
C SER A 12 -15.70 -3.62 2.29
N VAL A 13 -15.00 -3.28 1.19
CA VAL A 13 -14.48 -1.92 0.90
C VAL A 13 -15.01 -1.31 -0.41
N GLY A 14 -15.90 -1.99 -1.13
CA GLY A 14 -16.54 -1.46 -2.34
C GLY A 14 -15.65 -1.36 -3.59
N GLU A 15 -14.45 -1.95 -3.57
CA GLU A 15 -13.54 -2.00 -4.72
C GLU A 15 -13.71 -3.28 -5.54
N SER A 16 -13.50 -3.21 -6.85
CA SER A 16 -13.44 -4.44 -7.65
C SER A 16 -12.20 -5.25 -7.25
N TYR A 17 -12.35 -6.58 -7.14
CA TYR A 17 -11.23 -7.48 -6.80
C TYR A 17 -9.99 -7.25 -7.67
N ARG A 18 -10.18 -6.85 -8.94
CA ARG A 18 -9.09 -6.59 -9.90
C ARG A 18 -8.29 -5.35 -9.53
N GLU A 19 -8.94 -4.28 -9.09
CA GLU A 19 -8.27 -3.05 -8.63
C GLU A 19 -7.52 -3.31 -7.33
N HIS A 20 -8.18 -3.91 -6.35
CA HIS A 20 -7.57 -4.22 -5.06
C HIS A 20 -6.37 -5.17 -5.20
N PHE A 21 -6.53 -6.25 -5.98
CA PHE A 21 -5.45 -7.19 -6.29
C PHE A 21 -4.30 -6.51 -7.02
N GLY A 22 -4.58 -5.71 -8.05
CA GLY A 22 -3.53 -5.01 -8.80
C GLY A 22 -2.69 -4.08 -7.91
N VAL A 23 -3.33 -3.30 -7.05
CA VAL A 23 -2.66 -2.38 -6.13
C VAL A 23 -1.87 -3.16 -5.07
N ALA A 24 -2.49 -4.16 -4.43
CA ALA A 24 -1.84 -4.97 -3.39
C ALA A 24 -0.64 -5.76 -3.94
N THR A 25 -0.79 -6.39 -5.11
CA THR A 25 0.30 -7.14 -5.76
C THR A 25 1.43 -6.22 -6.19
N ARG A 26 1.15 -5.05 -6.79
CA ARG A 26 2.19 -4.06 -7.14
C ARG A 26 2.97 -3.63 -5.90
N PHE A 27 2.28 -3.34 -4.81
CA PHE A 27 2.88 -2.93 -3.54
C PHE A 27 3.79 -4.04 -2.99
N GLY A 28 3.29 -5.29 -2.94
CA GLY A 28 4.05 -6.45 -2.47
C GLY A 28 5.29 -6.75 -3.31
N VAL A 29 5.16 -6.80 -4.64
CA VAL A 29 6.29 -7.03 -5.56
C VAL A 29 7.36 -5.95 -5.41
N THR A 30 6.93 -4.69 -5.26
CA THR A 30 7.84 -3.57 -5.02
C THR A 30 8.64 -3.75 -3.72
N MET A 31 7.97 -4.17 -2.65
CA MET A 31 8.59 -4.42 -1.35
C MET A 31 9.61 -5.57 -1.43
N ILE A 32 9.27 -6.67 -2.10
CA ILE A 32 10.16 -7.81 -2.32
C ILE A 32 11.41 -7.38 -3.10
N ALA A 33 11.23 -6.63 -4.20
CA ALA A 33 12.36 -6.15 -5.01
C ALA A 33 13.29 -5.23 -4.20
N GLY A 34 12.74 -4.31 -3.40
CA GLY A 34 13.52 -3.45 -2.50
C GLY A 34 14.28 -4.24 -1.43
N GLY A 35 13.65 -5.28 -0.87
CA GLY A 35 14.27 -6.20 0.08
C GLY A 35 15.42 -6.99 -0.53
N ILE A 36 15.23 -7.56 -1.72
CA ILE A 36 16.29 -8.26 -2.46
C ILE A 36 17.46 -7.31 -2.74
N ALA A 37 17.19 -6.08 -3.16
CA ALA A 37 18.24 -5.10 -3.40
C ALA A 37 19.03 -4.75 -2.12
N ALA A 38 18.37 -4.68 -0.97
CA ALA A 38 19.02 -4.47 0.31
C ALA A 38 19.87 -5.68 0.75
N LEU A 39 19.39 -6.91 0.51
CA LEU A 39 20.16 -8.14 0.77
C LEU A 39 21.41 -8.20 -0.10
N ILE A 40 21.28 -7.91 -1.40
CA ILE A 40 22.44 -7.85 -2.31
C ILE A 40 23.42 -6.78 -1.85
N HIS A 41 22.95 -5.61 -1.42
CA HIS A 41 23.81 -4.57 -0.87
C HIS A 41 24.59 -5.03 0.38
N GLY A 42 23.95 -5.81 1.26
CA GLY A 42 24.62 -6.39 2.44
C GLY A 42 25.77 -7.33 2.09
N VAL A 43 25.69 -8.02 0.95
CA VAL A 43 26.75 -8.91 0.44
C VAL A 43 27.77 -8.12 -0.41
N LEU A 44 27.30 -7.17 -1.22
CA LEU A 44 28.07 -6.34 -2.14
C LEU A 44 27.81 -4.86 -1.83
N PRO A 45 28.60 -4.23 -0.94
CA PRO A 45 28.37 -2.85 -0.49
C PRO A 45 28.41 -1.80 -1.61
N CYS A 46 28.99 -2.13 -2.76
CA CYS A 46 29.00 -1.26 -3.93
C CYS A 46 27.69 -1.28 -4.72
N ALA A 47 26.90 -2.36 -4.63
CA ALA A 47 25.65 -2.54 -5.37
C ALA A 47 24.46 -1.97 -4.59
N PHE A 48 23.44 -1.45 -5.30
CA PHE A 48 22.12 -1.07 -4.77
C PHE A 48 22.09 -0.16 -3.52
N LYS A 49 23.14 0.64 -3.28
CA LYS A 49 23.37 1.46 -2.07
C LYS A 49 22.14 2.14 -1.46
N THR A 50 21.27 2.71 -2.28
CA THR A 50 20.08 3.45 -1.81
C THR A 50 18.75 2.81 -2.20
N THR A 51 18.78 1.66 -2.87
CA THR A 51 17.58 1.08 -3.50
C THR A 51 16.57 0.58 -2.47
N GLY A 52 17.04 -0.11 -1.42
CA GLY A 52 16.19 -0.54 -0.31
C GLY A 52 15.52 0.63 0.39
N SER A 53 16.30 1.59 0.88
CA SER A 53 15.80 2.76 1.62
C SER A 53 14.85 3.62 0.79
N ARG A 54 15.17 3.86 -0.49
CA ARG A 54 14.28 4.59 -1.41
C ARG A 54 12.96 3.86 -1.63
N THR A 55 13.00 2.54 -1.70
CA THR A 55 11.79 1.71 -1.88
C THR A 55 10.89 1.81 -0.66
N ILE A 56 11.43 1.67 0.56
CA ILE A 56 10.66 1.82 1.79
C ILE A 56 10.10 3.24 1.92
N ALA A 57 10.91 4.28 1.65
CA ALA A 57 10.45 5.66 1.71
C ALA A 57 9.29 5.92 0.72
N ARG A 58 9.35 5.33 -0.48
CA ARG A 58 8.23 5.40 -1.44
C ARG A 58 6.98 4.71 -0.92
N LEU A 59 7.10 3.45 -0.49
CA LEU A 59 5.94 2.68 -0.01
C LEU A 59 5.32 3.32 1.24
N ASN A 60 6.14 3.89 2.12
CA ASN A 60 5.66 4.60 3.30
C ASN A 60 4.87 5.87 2.93
N ARG A 61 5.34 6.66 1.95
CA ARG A 61 4.57 7.80 1.43
C ARG A 61 3.23 7.37 0.84
N GLU A 62 3.22 6.32 0.02
CA GLU A 62 1.96 5.79 -0.55
C GLU A 62 0.95 5.40 0.56
N ILE A 63 1.42 4.80 1.68
CA ILE A 63 0.56 4.50 2.83
C ILE A 63 0.08 5.78 3.53
N ALA A 64 0.96 6.75 3.76
CA ALA A 64 0.63 7.99 4.45
C ALA A 64 -0.40 8.82 3.67
N GLU A 65 -0.24 8.92 2.36
CA GLU A 65 -1.17 9.61 1.45
C GLU A 65 -2.57 8.95 1.49
N LYS A 66 -2.63 7.61 1.44
CA LYS A 66 -3.90 6.89 1.56
C LYS A 66 -4.59 7.13 2.91
N ARG A 67 -3.82 7.11 4.01
CA ARG A 67 -4.36 7.41 5.35
C ARG A 67 -4.91 8.83 5.45
N ALA A 68 -4.18 9.81 4.91
CA ALA A 68 -4.63 11.20 4.89
C ALA A 68 -5.93 11.37 4.08
N ALA A 69 -6.04 10.70 2.92
CA ALA A 69 -7.25 10.71 2.11
C ALA A 69 -8.47 10.11 2.86
N THR A 70 -8.28 8.98 3.55
CA THR A 70 -9.35 8.37 4.38
C THR A 70 -9.76 9.26 5.55
N ALA A 71 -8.81 9.94 6.20
CA ALA A 71 -9.09 10.88 7.27
C ALA A 71 -9.92 12.08 6.78
N ALA A 72 -9.51 12.70 5.67
CA ALA A 72 -10.24 13.82 5.07
C ALA A 72 -11.65 13.43 4.61
N ALA A 73 -11.83 12.24 4.03
CA ALA A 73 -13.15 11.73 3.68
C ALA A 73 -14.05 11.52 4.92
N THR A 74 -13.49 11.05 6.03
CA THR A 74 -14.23 10.86 7.29
C THR A 74 -14.64 12.20 7.91
N GLU A 75 -13.77 13.21 7.86
CA GLU A 75 -14.09 14.57 8.33
C GLU A 75 -15.22 15.22 7.52
N GLN A 76 -15.22 15.05 6.20
CA GLN A 76 -16.30 15.55 5.33
C GLN A 76 -17.65 14.91 5.64
N VAL A 77 -17.70 13.59 5.87
CA VAL A 77 -18.95 12.91 6.25
C VAL A 77 -19.53 13.48 7.56
N LYS A 78 -18.69 13.71 8.57
CA LYS A 78 -19.12 14.32 9.84
C LYS A 78 -19.62 15.75 9.68
N THR A 79 -19.03 16.52 8.77
CA THR A 79 -19.48 17.90 8.53
C THR A 79 -20.82 17.96 7.79
N VAL A 80 -21.10 17.01 6.89
CA VAL A 80 -22.40 16.93 6.21
C VAL A 80 -23.50 16.46 7.16
N GLU A 81 -23.20 15.52 8.07
CA GLU A 81 -24.15 15.02 9.08
C GLU A 81 -24.58 16.10 10.09
N TYR A 82 -23.76 17.11 10.35
CA TYR A 82 -24.11 18.22 11.26
C TYR A 82 -24.93 19.34 10.58
N VAL A 83 -25.15 19.27 9.26
CA VAL A 83 -25.75 20.35 8.45
C VAL A 83 -27.17 20.00 7.96
N ILE A 84 -27.73 18.85 8.35
CA ILE A 84 -29.12 18.43 8.08
C ILE A 84 -29.83 18.21 9.41
#